data_AF-A0A524G1D9-F1
#
_entry.id   AF-A0A524G1D9-F1
#
_cell.length_a   1.000
_cell.length_b   1.000
_cell.length_c   1.000
_cell.angle_alpha   90.00
_cell.angle_beta   90.00
_cell.angle_gamma   90.00
#
_symmetry.space_group_name_H-M   'P 1'
#
loop_
_entity.id
_entity.type
_entity.pdbx_description
1 polymer ?
#
loop_
_entity_poly.entity_id
_entity_poly.type
_entity_poly.pdbx_seq_one_letter_code
_entity_poly.pdbx_strand_id
1 'polypeptide(L)' 'MARNKPLAKKLRMARAMKSNSSVPTWVVVKTGGRVRRTPAQRNWRQTKLKP' A
#
# COMPACT_ATOMS: atom_id res chain seq x y z
N MET A 1 -8.97 -19.01 10.03
CA MET A 1 -9.57 -17.65 10.15
C MET A 1 -9.09 -16.67 9.06
N ALA A 2 -9.28 -16.99 7.78
CA ALA A 2 -8.96 -16.06 6.68
C ALA A 2 -10.20 -15.40 6.07
N ARG A 3 -11.36 -16.08 6.12
CA ARG A 3 -12.63 -15.64 5.52
C ARG A 3 -13.34 -14.59 6.37
N ASN A 4 -13.60 -14.90 7.64
CA ASN A 4 -14.33 -14.01 8.55
C ASN A 4 -13.33 -13.20 9.38
N LYS A 5 -13.23 -11.91 9.08
CA LYS A 5 -12.34 -10.96 9.77
C LYS A 5 -13.18 -9.89 10.47
N PRO A 6 -12.81 -9.48 11.70
CA PRO A 6 -13.48 -8.36 12.37
C PRO A 6 -13.26 -7.07 11.57
N LEU A 7 -14.18 -6.12 11.73
CA LEU A 7 -14.18 -4.86 10.98
C LEU A 7 -12.84 -4.11 11.09
N ALA A 8 -12.28 -4.00 12.30
CA ALA A 8 -11.00 -3.34 12.54
C ALA A 8 -9.85 -3.96 11.72
N LYS A 9 -9.85 -5.27 11.52
CA LYS A 9 -8.84 -5.95 10.71
C LYS A 9 -9.05 -5.67 9.21
N LYS A 10 -10.30 -5.62 8.75
CA LYS A 10 -10.63 -5.25 7.36
C LYS A 10 -10.17 -3.83 7.02
N LEU A 11 -10.39 -2.86 7.90
CA LEU A 11 -9.96 -1.48 7.69
C LEU A 11 -8.43 -1.34 7.62
N ARG A 12 -7.69 -2.02 8.51
CA ARG A 12 -6.22 -2.05 8.47
C ARG A 12 -5.71 -2.67 7.16
N MET A 13 -6.33 -3.76 6.69
CA MET A 13 -5.99 -4.37 5.41
C MET A 13 -6.33 -3.49 4.21
N ALA A 14 -7.46 -2.79 4.24
CA ALA A 14 -7.85 -1.85 3.18
C ALA A 14 -6.86 -0.68 3.09
N ARG A 15 -6.45 -0.11 4.24
CA ARG A 15 -5.40 0.93 4.30
C ARG A 15 -4.09 0.41 3.71
N ALA A 16 -3.67 -0.79 4.11
CA ALA A 16 -2.48 -1.43 3.58
C ALA A 16 -2.56 -1.70 2.07
N MET A 17 -3.73 -2.03 1.55
CA MET A 17 -3.94 -2.20 0.10
C MET A 17 -3.77 -0.86 -0.63
N LYS A 18 -4.42 0.20 -0.14
CA LYS A 18 -4.33 1.56 -0.73
C LYS A 18 -2.92 2.14 -0.71
N SER A 19 -2.14 1.86 0.33
CA SER A 19 -0.75 2.34 0.43
C SER A 19 0.21 1.64 -0.55
N ASN A 20 -0.21 0.50 -1.12
CA ASN A 20 0.62 -0.32 -2.00
C ASN A 20 0.42 0.04 -3.49
N SER A 21 0.43 1.34 -3.79
CA SER A 21 0.23 1.86 -5.15
C SER A 21 1.46 2.63 -5.62
N SER A 22 1.57 2.85 -6.93
CA SER A 22 2.61 3.73 -7.49
C SER A 22 2.33 5.18 -7.15
N VAL A 23 3.38 6.01 -7.21
CA VAL A 23 3.24 7.46 -7.10
C VAL A 23 2.40 7.96 -8.30
N PRO A 24 1.36 8.79 -8.08
CA PRO A 24 0.55 9.31 -9.18
C PRO A 24 1.37 10.14 -10.16
N THR A 25 1.05 10.02 -11.46
CA THR A 25 1.81 10.67 -12.54
C THR A 25 1.93 12.18 -12.36
N TRP A 26 0.88 12.85 -11.91
CA TRP A 26 0.90 14.30 -11.70
C TRP A 26 1.89 14.74 -10.61
N VAL A 27 2.16 13.88 -9.60
CA VAL A 27 3.17 14.15 -8.56
C VAL A 27 4.57 14.02 -9.14
N VAL A 28 4.78 13.01 -9.98
CA VAL A 28 6.05 12.81 -10.68
C VAL A 28 6.37 14.02 -11.54
N VAL A 29 5.41 14.51 -12.32
CA VAL A 29 5.55 15.72 -13.16
C VAL A 29 5.84 16.95 -12.29
N LYS A 30 5.03 17.18 -11.24
CA LYS A 30 5.21 18.32 -10.32
C LYS A 30 6.58 18.35 -9.66
N THR A 31 7.16 17.18 -9.36
CA THR A 31 8.47 17.07 -8.68
C THR A 31 9.65 16.95 -9.64
N GLY A 32 9.44 17.11 -10.95
CA GLY A 32 10.50 16.92 -11.94
C GLY A 32 11.09 15.50 -11.92
N GLY A 33 10.30 14.52 -11.51
CA GLY A 33 10.71 13.12 -11.44
C GLY A 33 11.57 12.75 -10.23
N ARG A 34 11.65 13.59 -9.18
CA ARG A 34 12.36 13.28 -7.93
C ARG A 34 11.64 12.23 -7.09
N VAL A 35 10.31 12.25 -7.08
CA VAL A 35 9.49 11.32 -6.29
C VAL A 35 8.89 10.26 -7.22
N ARG A 36 9.53 9.09 -7.33
CA ARG A 36 9.10 7.99 -8.23
C ARG A 36 8.58 6.74 -7.52
N ARG A 37 9.04 6.49 -6.29
CA ARG A 37 8.67 5.29 -5.53
C ARG A 37 8.34 5.65 -4.10
N THR A 38 7.36 4.96 -3.53
CA THR A 38 7.06 5.03 -2.08
C THR A 38 7.63 3.80 -1.37
N PRO A 39 8.26 3.95 -0.20
CA PRO A 39 8.76 2.83 0.60
C PRO A 39 7.63 1.95 1.17
N ALA A 40 6.38 2.42 1.12
CA ALA A 40 5.22 1.65 1.57
C ALA A 40 4.78 0.54 0.59
N GLN A 41 5.37 0.48 -0.61
CA GLN A 41 5.12 -0.60 -1.57
C GLN A 41 5.63 -1.94 -1.03
N ARG A 42 4.79 -2.96 -1.12
CA ARG A 42 5.09 -4.32 -0.69
C ARG A 42 4.68 -5.34 -1.74
N ASN A 43 5.38 -6.47 -1.74
CA ASN A 43 4.95 -7.67 -2.45
C ASN A 43 4.47 -8.72 -1.45
N TRP A 44 3.34 -9.38 -1.73
CA TRP A 44 2.76 -10.41 -0.86
C TRP A 44 3.65 -11.65 -0.67
N ARG A 45 4.57 -11.90 -1.61
CA ARG A 45 5.58 -12.98 -1.50
C ARG A 45 6.72 -12.59 -0.57
N GLN A 46 7.17 -11.34 -0.60
CA GLN A 46 8.35 -10.88 0.13
C GLN A 46 8.04 -10.37 1.55
N THR A 47 6.93 -9.64 1.72
CA THR A 47 6.59 -8.99 3.00
C THR A 47 5.18 -9.36 3.43
N LYS A 48 5.05 -9.99 4.59
CA LYS A 48 3.75 -10.37 5.17
C LYS A 48 3.18 -9.24 6.02
N LEU A 49 1.86 -9.07 5.95
CA LEU A 49 1.12 -8.15 6.80
C LEU A 49 1.01 -8.76 8.21
N LYS A 50 1.58 -8.07 9.20
CA LYS A 50 1.40 -8.45 10.60
C LYS A 50 -0.06 -8.20 11.02
N PRO A 51 -0.68 -9.13 11.76
CA PRO A 51 -2.08 -9.05 12.16
C PRO A 51 -2.38 -7.94 13.18
#